data_AF-A0A846FWR2-F1
#
_entry.id   AF-A0A846FWR2-F1
#
_cell.length_a   1.000
_cell.length_b   1.000
_cell.length_c   1.000
_cell.angle_alpha   90.00
_cell.angle_beta   90.00
_cell.angle_gamma   90.00
#
_symmetry.space_group_name_H-M   'P 1'
#
loop_
_entity.id
_entity.type
_entity.pdbx_description
1 polymer ?
#
loop_
_entity_poly.entity_id
_entity_poly.type
_entity_poly.pdbx_seq_one_letter_code
_entity_poly.pdbx_strand_id
1 'polypeptide(L)'
;MAVRNSDRTDENLDLATANILVAFDSVSVLLGNRDGSFADATNFAAEIAGLESNAGEGFSVETDFAIVESDDAVATNSAFIVYNSASGALFYNASESGLGDGAQFAILNNDVSLEANNFQIR
;
A
#
# COMPACT_ATOMS: atom_id res chain seq x y z
N MET A 1 21.73 3.32 19.69
CA MET A 1 22.59 3.78 18.58
C MET A 1 23.01 5.21 18.92
N ALA A 2 24.31 5.54 18.93
CA ALA A 2 24.71 6.94 19.10
C ALA A 2 24.47 7.66 17.77
N VAL A 3 23.72 8.76 17.79
CA VAL A 3 23.36 9.50 16.58
C VAL A 3 23.97 10.87 16.68
N ARG A 4 24.68 11.29 15.62
CA ARG A 4 25.12 12.69 15.52
C ARG A 4 23.91 13.50 15.09
N ASN A 5 23.47 14.42 15.94
CA ASN A 5 22.43 15.36 15.59
C ASN A 5 23.05 16.44 14.69
N SER A 6 22.85 16.34 13.37
CA SER A 6 23.37 17.31 12.40
C SER A 6 22.75 18.71 12.53
N ASP A 7 21.70 18.82 13.35
CA ASP A 7 20.79 19.96 13.37
C ASP A 7 21.10 20.88 14.58
N ARG A 8 22.06 20.48 15.43
CA ARG A 8 22.60 21.29 16.53
C ARG A 8 24.07 21.61 16.24
N THR A 9 24.37 22.90 16.21
CA THR A 9 25.72 23.46 16.00
C THR A 9 26.69 23.21 17.17
N ASP A 10 26.37 22.30 18.10
CA ASP A 10 27.12 22.06 19.33
C ASP A 10 28.08 20.85 19.25
N GLU A 11 28.15 20.14 18.13
CA GLU A 11 29.02 18.96 17.90
C GLU A 11 28.85 17.84 18.94
N ASN A 12 27.76 17.83 19.70
CA ASN A 12 27.55 16.88 20.79
C ASN A 12 26.97 15.56 20.29
N LEU A 13 27.47 14.47 20.87
CA LEU A 13 26.93 13.15 20.60
C LEU A 13 25.69 12.91 21.46
N ASP A 14 24.55 12.74 20.82
CA ASP A 14 23.29 12.38 21.45
C ASP A 14 23.10 10.84 21.41
N LEU A 15 22.29 10.33 22.34
CA LEU A 15 21.97 8.90 22.42
C LEU A 15 20.49 8.67 22.08
N ALA A 16 20.23 7.84 21.06
CA ALA A 16 18.89 7.35 20.76
C ALA A 16 18.77 5.84 21.06
N THR A 17 17.71 5.46 21.77
CA THR A 17 17.42 4.06 22.12
C THR A 17 16.00 3.71 21.73
N ALA A 18 15.82 2.57 21.06
CA ALA A 18 14.50 2.03 20.78
C ALA A 18 13.93 1.42 22.07
N ASN A 19 12.74 1.86 22.46
CA ASN A 19 11.97 1.29 23.54
C ASN A 19 10.99 0.27 22.95
N ILE A 20 11.42 -0.99 22.95
CA ILE A 20 10.64 -2.12 22.43
C ILE A 20 9.89 -2.74 23.61
N LEU A 21 8.72 -2.20 23.92
CA LEU A 21 7.77 -2.82 24.84
C LEU A 21 6.43 -3.01 24.14
N VAL A 22 5.89 -4.23 24.21
CA VAL A 22 4.71 -4.64 23.45
C VAL A 22 3.52 -3.70 23.66
N ALA A 23 2.97 -3.23 22.52
CA ALA A 23 1.83 -2.34 22.30
C ALA A 23 2.14 -0.89 21.92
N PHE A 24 3.34 -0.34 22.17
CA PHE A 24 3.70 1.00 21.70
C PHE A 24 5.21 1.08 21.41
N ASP A 25 5.58 1.16 20.13
CA ASP A 25 6.95 1.46 19.77
C ASP A 25 7.23 2.93 20.14
N SER A 26 8.33 3.19 20.85
CA SER A 26 8.80 4.55 21.13
C SER A 26 10.31 4.62 21.07
N VAL A 27 10.85 5.82 20.88
CA VAL A 27 12.29 6.08 20.89
C VAL A 27 12.59 7.09 21.99
N SER A 28 13.53 6.75 22.88
CA SER A 28 14.06 7.68 23.87
C SER A 28 15.29 8.38 23.29
N VAL A 29 15.31 9.72 23.34
CA VAL A 29 16.48 10.54 23.01
C VAL A 29 17.01 11.16 24.29
N LEU A 30 18.31 10.96 24.54
CA LEU A 30 19.04 11.58 25.64
C LEU A 30 20.08 12.54 25.04
N LEU A 31 19.99 13.82 25.42
CA LEU A 31 20.86 14.88 24.92
C LEU A 31 22.21 14.86 25.67
N GLY A 32 23.31 14.96 24.93
CA GLY A 32 24.66 14.95 25.50
C GLY A 32 25.06 16.29 26.14
N ASN A 33 25.61 16.26 27.36
CA ASN A 33 25.99 17.46 28.13
C ASN A 33 27.46 17.91 27.96
N ARG A 34 28.21 17.38 26.99
CA ARG A 34 29.66 17.65 26.73
C ARG A 34 30.66 17.16 27.76
N ASP A 35 30.22 16.73 28.92
CA ASP A 35 31.04 16.17 30.00
C ASP A 35 31.02 14.63 30.03
N GLY A 36 30.38 14.01 29.03
CA GLY A 36 30.16 12.57 28.95
C GLY A 36 28.89 12.09 29.66
N SER A 37 28.13 13.01 30.28
CA SER A 37 26.82 12.75 30.85
C SER A 37 25.71 13.03 29.83
N PHE A 38 24.53 12.48 30.10
CA PHE A 38 23.31 12.71 29.34
C PHE A 38 22.22 13.31 30.22
N ALA A 39 21.37 14.14 29.62
CA ALA A 39 20.14 14.61 30.25
C ALA A 39 19.08 13.51 30.34
N ASP A 40 17.98 13.80 31.05
CA ASP A 40 16.83 12.91 31.16
C ASP A 40 16.27 12.53 29.78
N ALA A 41 15.80 11.30 29.67
CA ALA A 41 15.27 10.77 28.42
C ALA A 41 13.97 11.49 28.03
N THR A 42 13.93 11.98 26.78
CA THR A 42 12.70 12.42 26.13
C THR A 42 12.18 11.32 25.23
N ASN A 43 10.95 10.85 25.48
CA ASN A 43 10.34 9.75 24.73
C ASN A 43 9.48 10.30 23.57
N PHE A 44 9.73 9.79 22.38
CA PHE A 44 8.95 10.06 21.18
C PHE A 44 8.19 8.79 20.80
N ALA A 45 6.87 8.88 20.63
CA ALA A 45 6.09 7.76 20.12
C ALA A 45 6.55 7.45 18.68
N ALA A 46 6.87 6.19 18.42
CA ALA A 46 7.07 5.68 17.08
C ALA A 46 5.71 5.16 16.61
N GLU A 47 4.81 6.07 16.30
CA GLU A 47 3.54 5.71 15.69
C GLU A 47 3.84 5.25 14.26
N ILE A 48 3.72 3.94 14.01
CA ILE A 48 3.30 3.48 12.70
C ILE A 48 1.81 3.82 12.66
N ALA A 49 1.45 4.91 11.98
CA ALA A 49 0.07 5.43 11.88
C ALA A 49 -0.92 4.48 11.17
N GLY A 50 -0.62 3.18 11.14
CA GLY A 50 -1.24 2.19 10.29
C GLY A 50 -0.50 2.04 8.97
N LEU A 51 -0.56 0.83 8.41
CA LEU A 51 -0.46 0.68 6.98
C LEU A 51 -1.73 1.31 6.41
N GLU A 52 -1.69 2.60 6.09
CA GLU A 52 -2.81 3.22 5.41
C GLU A 52 -2.85 2.70 3.98
N SER A 53 -3.82 1.84 3.67
CA SER A 53 -4.33 1.74 2.32
C SER A 53 -5.11 3.01 2.06
N ASN A 54 -4.40 4.11 1.76
CA ASN A 54 -5.04 5.24 1.11
C ASN A 54 -5.83 4.66 -0.07
N ALA A 55 -7.12 4.96 -0.17
CA ALA A 55 -7.83 4.70 -1.39
C ALA A 55 -7.11 5.50 -2.49
N GLY A 56 -6.21 4.85 -3.22
CA GLY A 56 -5.92 5.26 -4.57
C GLY A 56 -7.15 5.00 -5.44
N GLU A 57 -7.05 5.32 -6.72
CA GLU A 57 -7.92 4.75 -7.75
C GLU A 57 -7.74 3.21 -7.73
N GLY A 58 -8.39 2.53 -6.79
CA GLY A 58 -8.69 1.10 -6.87
C GLY A 58 -10.10 0.94 -7.44
N PHE A 59 -10.62 -0.31 -7.44
CA PHE A 59 -11.90 -0.81 -8.02
C PHE A 59 -13.21 -0.03 -7.73
N SER A 60 -13.12 1.14 -7.11
CA SER A 60 -14.19 2.08 -6.79
C SER A 60 -14.53 3.02 -7.95
N VAL A 61 -13.77 3.05 -9.05
CA VAL A 61 -14.14 3.80 -10.26
C VAL A 61 -14.78 2.89 -11.32
N GLU A 62 -15.84 3.37 -11.96
CA GLU A 62 -16.64 2.61 -12.93
C GLU A 62 -15.80 2.06 -14.09
N THR A 63 -14.71 2.73 -14.43
CA THR A 63 -13.80 2.36 -15.52
C THR A 63 -12.84 1.21 -15.20
N ASP A 64 -12.75 0.79 -13.93
CA ASP A 64 -11.88 -0.31 -13.52
C ASP A 64 -12.43 -1.69 -13.88
N PHE A 65 -13.72 -1.77 -14.22
CA PHE A 65 -14.40 -2.99 -14.62
C PHE A 65 -15.10 -2.81 -15.97
N ALA A 66 -14.83 -3.71 -16.91
CA ALA A 66 -15.52 -3.75 -18.19
C ALA A 66 -16.12 -5.11 -18.48
N ILE A 67 -17.30 -5.11 -19.12
CA ILE A 67 -17.95 -6.29 -19.66
C ILE A 67 -17.80 -6.25 -21.19
N VAL A 68 -17.35 -7.36 -21.77
CA VAL A 68 -17.14 -7.52 -23.22
C VAL A 68 -17.68 -8.87 -23.68
N GLU A 69 -17.88 -9.04 -24.99
CA GLU A 69 -18.47 -10.25 -25.57
C GLU A 69 -17.46 -11.10 -26.37
N SER A 70 -16.17 -10.75 -26.36
CA SER A 70 -15.13 -11.47 -27.11
C SER A 70 -13.72 -11.30 -26.55
N ASP A 71 -12.85 -12.26 -26.83
CA ASP A 71 -11.44 -12.22 -26.42
C ASP A 71 -10.65 -11.11 -27.15
N ASP A 72 -11.05 -10.74 -28.37
CA ASP A 72 -10.49 -9.59 -29.08
C ASP A 72 -10.77 -8.29 -28.31
N ALA A 73 -11.97 -8.14 -27.77
CA ALA A 73 -12.33 -6.98 -26.96
C ALA A 73 -11.59 -6.96 -25.62
N VAL A 74 -11.34 -8.14 -25.01
CA VAL A 74 -10.47 -8.26 -23.82
C VAL A 74 -9.07 -7.74 -24.12
N ALA A 75 -8.50 -8.13 -25.27
CA ALA A 75 -7.13 -7.77 -25.65
C ALA A 75 -6.93 -6.27 -25.94
N THR A 76 -7.99 -5.49 -26.09
CA THR A 76 -7.92 -4.04 -26.35
C THR A 76 -8.50 -3.19 -25.22
N ASN A 77 -9.11 -3.78 -24.20
CA ASN A 77 -9.73 -3.04 -23.10
C ASN A 77 -8.66 -2.48 -22.15
N SER A 78 -8.96 -1.35 -21.51
CA SER A 78 -8.08 -0.66 -20.56
C SER A 78 -8.49 -0.85 -19.10
N ALA A 79 -9.64 -1.46 -18.83
CA ALA A 79 -10.10 -1.74 -17.47
C ALA A 79 -9.17 -2.74 -16.76
N PHE A 80 -8.97 -2.57 -15.45
CA PHE A 80 -8.15 -3.48 -14.64
C PHE A 80 -8.71 -4.90 -14.59
N ILE A 81 -10.05 -5.04 -14.54
CA ILE A 81 -10.71 -6.33 -14.70
C ILE A 81 -11.64 -6.28 -15.91
N VAL A 82 -11.51 -7.28 -16.78
CA VAL A 82 -12.38 -7.46 -17.93
C VAL A 82 -13.10 -8.79 -17.79
N TYR A 83 -14.43 -8.74 -17.85
CA TYR A 83 -15.30 -9.90 -17.88
C TYR A 83 -15.77 -10.16 -19.31
N ASN A 84 -15.38 -11.31 -19.88
CA ASN A 84 -15.96 -11.78 -21.13
C ASN A 84 -17.23 -12.57 -20.84
N SER A 85 -18.40 -11.95 -21.04
CA SER A 85 -19.72 -12.56 -20.80
C SER A 85 -20.03 -13.74 -21.75
N ALA A 86 -19.38 -13.81 -22.91
CA ALA A 86 -19.57 -14.92 -23.85
C ALA A 86 -18.83 -16.21 -23.41
N SER A 87 -17.68 -16.08 -22.75
CA SER A 87 -16.87 -17.22 -22.28
C SER A 87 -16.95 -17.44 -20.76
N GLY A 88 -17.49 -16.48 -20.01
CA GLY A 88 -17.46 -16.47 -18.55
C GLY A 88 -16.08 -16.14 -17.97
N ALA A 89 -15.08 -15.81 -18.80
CA ALA A 89 -13.70 -15.61 -18.35
C ALA A 89 -13.50 -14.23 -17.72
N LEU A 90 -12.74 -14.20 -16.62
CA LEU A 90 -12.27 -12.98 -15.96
C LEU A 90 -10.77 -12.82 -16.19
N PHE A 91 -10.39 -11.62 -16.62
CA PHE A 91 -9.01 -11.25 -16.91
C PHE A 91 -8.57 -10.10 -16.02
N TYR A 92 -7.34 -10.18 -15.52
CA TYR A 92 -6.66 -9.05 -14.91
C TYR A 92 -5.78 -8.40 -15.97
N ASN A 93 -5.91 -7.09 -16.12
CA ASN A 93 -5.05 -6.30 -16.97
C ASN A 93 -4.01 -5.55 -16.12
N ALA A 94 -2.73 -5.84 -16.36
CA ALA A 94 -1.63 -5.22 -15.64
C ALA A 94 -1.21 -3.85 -16.25
N SER A 95 -1.83 -3.40 -17.34
CA SER A 95 -1.46 -2.18 -18.07
C SER A 95 -2.66 -1.42 -18.64
N GLU A 96 -2.49 -0.15 -19.04
CA GLU A 96 -3.62 0.68 -19.51
C GLU A 96 -4.16 0.30 -20.91
N SER A 97 -3.56 -0.64 -21.66
CA SER A 97 -4.12 -1.10 -22.94
C SER A 97 -3.85 -2.58 -23.21
N GLY A 98 -4.90 -3.40 -23.23
CA GLY A 98 -4.77 -4.86 -23.40
C GLY A 98 -4.05 -5.51 -22.23
N LEU A 99 -4.09 -6.85 -22.11
CA LEU A 99 -3.75 -7.55 -20.87
C LEU A 99 -2.36 -7.22 -20.29
N GLY A 100 -1.39 -6.77 -21.09
CA GLY A 100 -0.02 -6.53 -20.64
C GLY A 100 0.63 -7.81 -20.09
N ASP A 101 1.21 -7.72 -18.89
CA ASP A 101 1.67 -8.88 -18.10
C ASP A 101 0.51 -9.60 -17.35
N GLY A 102 -0.71 -9.12 -17.55
CA GLY A 102 -1.93 -9.70 -17.00
C GLY A 102 -2.37 -10.97 -17.73
N ALA A 103 -3.37 -11.63 -17.16
CA ALA A 103 -3.85 -12.93 -17.65
C ALA A 103 -5.28 -13.22 -17.19
N GLN A 104 -5.86 -14.24 -17.79
CA GLN A 104 -7.06 -14.87 -17.27
C GLN A 104 -6.77 -15.50 -15.90
N PHE A 105 -7.64 -15.24 -14.92
CA PHE A 105 -7.49 -15.81 -13.57
C PHE A 105 -8.71 -16.59 -13.08
N ALA A 106 -9.86 -16.49 -13.76
CA ALA A 106 -11.07 -17.26 -13.41
C ALA A 106 -12.00 -17.51 -14.62
N ILE A 107 -12.92 -18.48 -14.46
CA ILE A 107 -14.06 -18.77 -15.35
C ILE A 107 -15.31 -18.92 -14.48
N LEU A 108 -16.40 -18.23 -14.84
CA LEU A 108 -17.70 -18.34 -14.21
C LEU A 108 -18.61 -19.25 -15.03
N ASN A 109 -18.96 -20.41 -14.47
CA ASN A 109 -19.67 -21.48 -15.19
C ASN A 109 -21.22 -21.35 -15.20
N ASN A 110 -21.79 -20.23 -14.73
CA ASN A 110 -23.21 -20.20 -14.32
C ASN A 110 -23.99 -18.95 -14.77
N ASP A 111 -23.68 -18.39 -15.95
CA ASP A 111 -24.36 -17.20 -16.51
C ASP A 111 -24.60 -16.09 -15.47
N VAL A 112 -23.56 -15.82 -14.67
CA VAL A 112 -23.63 -14.78 -13.64
C VAL A 112 -23.57 -13.43 -14.35
N SER A 113 -24.61 -12.61 -14.14
CA SER A 113 -24.57 -11.19 -14.49
C SER A 113 -23.69 -10.48 -13.47
N LEU A 114 -22.50 -10.05 -13.88
CA LEU A 114 -21.63 -9.22 -13.06
C LEU A 114 -21.82 -7.74 -13.38
N GLU A 115 -21.71 -6.91 -12.36
CA GLU A 115 -21.66 -5.45 -12.46
C GLU A 115 -20.52 -4.91 -11.59
N ALA A 116 -20.04 -3.69 -11.88
CA ALA A 116 -18.88 -3.11 -11.20
C ALA A 116 -19.00 -3.12 -9.67
N ASN A 117 -20.22 -2.93 -9.15
CA ASN A 117 -20.47 -2.90 -7.71
C ASN A 117 -20.23 -4.25 -7.00
N ASN A 118 -20.07 -5.36 -7.75
CA ASN A 118 -19.78 -6.68 -7.20
C ASN A 118 -18.31 -6.80 -6.73
N PHE A 119 -17.45 -5.85 -7.11
CA PHE A 119 -16.04 -5.80 -6.73
C PHE A 119 -15.81 -4.65 -5.73
N GLN A 120 -15.73 -4.97 -4.44
CA GLN A 120 -15.54 -3.99 -3.36
C GLN A 120 -14.34 -4.39 -2.49
N ILE A 121 -13.52 -3.41 -2.10
CA ILE A 121 -12.52 -3.57 -1.04
C ILE A 121 -13.20 -3.21 0.29
N ARG A 122 -13.13 -4.10 1.28
CA ARG A 122 -13.72 -3.90 2.62
C ARG A 122 -12.68 -4.04 3.71
#